data_AF-A0A1Q5PMH0-F1
#
_entry.id   AF-A0A1Q5PMH0-F1
#
_cell.length_a   1.000
_cell.length_b   1.000
_cell.length_c   1.000
_cell.angle_alpha   90.00
_cell.angle_beta   90.00
_cell.angle_gamma   90.00
#
_symmetry.space_group_name_H-M   'P 1'
#
loop_
_entity.id
_entity.type
_entity.pdbx_description
1 polymer ?
#
loop_
_entity_poly.entity_id
_entity_poly.type
_entity_poly.pdbx_seq_one_letter_code
_entity_poly.pdbx_strand_id
1 'polypeptide(L)'
;MTLAVIAVLASTAVFGAIVLGHTFFNLKSYSVYYAQHTPHKPGIEPVLMELTENLFWIYTPDIDGIEYDFDGGNAIYNYNYQKKTTPWLAYFSNQRYKYGSENLVFYSFDEHFRLSGARDKELGKLDPETVDVEEVKREIYRTVQPVIDAQYGPLINLQWLYDWVNKDKFN
;
A
#
# COMPACT_ATOMS: atom_id res chain seq x y z
N MET A 1 12.04 -32.93 -33.81
CA MET A 1 11.07 -31.82 -33.63
C MET A 1 11.13 -30.95 -34.88
N THR A 2 10.02 -30.72 -35.58
CA THR A 2 10.03 -29.93 -36.83
C THR A 2 10.15 -28.43 -36.52
N LEU A 3 10.61 -27.62 -37.48
CA LEU A 3 10.66 -26.15 -37.35
C LEU A 3 9.31 -25.55 -36.96
N ALA A 4 8.21 -26.10 -37.50
CA ALA A 4 6.86 -25.69 -37.13
C ALA A 4 6.55 -25.93 -35.64
N VAL A 5 6.95 -27.08 -35.08
CA VAL A 5 6.74 -27.38 -33.66
C VAL A 5 7.59 -26.45 -32.79
N ILE A 6 8.82 -26.14 -33.18
CA ILE A 6 9.68 -25.17 -32.45
C ILE A 6 9.03 -23.78 -32.45
N ALA A 7 8.56 -23.31 -33.61
CA ALA A 7 7.92 -22.01 -33.75
C ALA A 7 6.64 -21.88 -32.90
N VAL A 8 5.82 -22.93 -32.86
CA VAL A 8 4.62 -22.96 -32.00
C VAL A 8 5.00 -22.91 -30.52
N LEU A 9 5.96 -23.73 -30.07
CA LEU A 9 6.39 -23.73 -28.67
C LEU A 9 6.97 -22.37 -28.25
N ALA A 10 7.81 -21.78 -29.10
CA ALA A 10 8.39 -20.45 -28.84
C ALA A 10 7.29 -19.38 -28.76
N SER A 11 6.32 -19.40 -29.68
CA SER A 11 5.21 -18.43 -29.71
C SER A 11 4.34 -18.55 -28.46
N THR A 12 4.01 -19.77 -28.04
CA THR A 12 3.24 -20.02 -26.82
C THR A 12 3.98 -19.54 -25.58
N ALA A 13 5.28 -19.77 -25.49
CA ALA A 13 6.10 -19.31 -24.36
C ALA A 13 6.14 -17.78 -24.29
N VAL A 14 6.33 -17.09 -25.43
CA VAL A 14 6.32 -15.62 -25.51
C VAL A 14 4.95 -15.08 -25.11
N PHE A 15 3.87 -15.65 -25.64
CA PHE A 15 2.51 -15.25 -25.28
C PHE A 15 2.24 -15.43 -23.79
N GLY A 16 2.62 -16.58 -23.21
CA GLY A 16 2.51 -16.83 -21.78
C GLY A 16 3.26 -15.81 -20.94
N ALA A 17 4.49 -15.47 -21.33
CA ALA A 17 5.28 -14.44 -20.64
C ALA A 17 4.62 -13.06 -20.70
N ILE A 18 4.03 -12.68 -21.85
CA ILE A 18 3.31 -11.41 -22.00
C ILE A 18 2.08 -11.38 -21.09
N VAL A 19 1.28 -12.45 -21.05
CA VAL A 19 0.08 -12.53 -20.21
C VAL A 19 0.44 -12.46 -18.73
N LEU A 20 1.44 -13.23 -18.30
CA LEU A 20 1.90 -13.23 -16.91
C LEU A 20 2.47 -11.86 -16.51
N GLY A 21 3.30 -11.26 -17.37
CA GLY A 21 3.84 -9.92 -17.15
C GLY A 21 2.74 -8.87 -17.04
N HIS A 22 1.82 -8.81 -18.01
CA HIS A 22 0.67 -7.90 -17.97
C HIS A 22 -0.15 -8.09 -16.70
N THR A 23 -0.44 -9.34 -16.31
CA THR A 23 -1.19 -9.64 -15.10
C THR A 23 -0.48 -9.13 -13.85
N PHE A 24 0.83 -9.40 -13.72
CA PHE A 24 1.63 -8.93 -12.59
C PHE A 24 1.62 -7.40 -12.48
N PHE A 25 1.94 -6.69 -13.57
CA PHE A 25 1.96 -5.24 -13.59
C PHE A 25 0.57 -4.66 -13.32
N ASN A 26 -0.48 -5.24 -13.89
CA ASN A 26 -1.84 -4.78 -13.68
C ASN A 26 -2.26 -4.92 -12.19
N LEU A 27 -2.05 -6.09 -11.58
CA LEU A 27 -2.40 -6.28 -10.17
C LEU A 27 -1.60 -5.36 -9.23
N LYS A 28 -0.33 -5.08 -9.54
CA LYS A 28 0.53 -4.21 -8.72
C LYS A 28 0.25 -2.73 -8.90
N SER A 29 0.20 -2.24 -10.14
CA SER A 29 0.02 -0.82 -10.43
C SER A 29 -1.38 -0.30 -10.13
N TYR A 30 -2.40 -1.18 -10.16
CA TYR A 30 -3.79 -0.83 -9.85
C TYR A 30 -4.26 -1.38 -8.49
N SER A 31 -3.32 -1.81 -7.65
CA SER A 31 -3.59 -2.44 -6.36
C SER A 31 -4.48 -1.59 -5.44
N VAL A 32 -4.22 -0.29 -5.35
CA VAL A 32 -5.03 0.63 -4.53
C VAL A 32 -6.46 0.72 -5.04
N TYR A 33 -6.65 0.80 -6.35
CA TYR A 33 -7.98 0.78 -6.97
C TYR A 33 -8.71 -0.53 -6.64
N TYR A 34 -8.05 -1.68 -6.77
CA TYR A 34 -8.67 -2.96 -6.42
C TYR A 34 -9.00 -3.05 -4.93
N ALA A 35 -8.10 -2.57 -4.06
CA ALA A 35 -8.28 -2.55 -2.62
C ALA A 35 -9.51 -1.74 -2.18
N GLN A 36 -9.82 -0.63 -2.85
CA GLN A 36 -11.02 0.18 -2.61
C GLN A 36 -12.33 -0.61 -2.83
N HIS A 37 -12.29 -1.66 -3.66
CA HIS A 37 -13.46 -2.45 -4.04
C HIS A 37 -13.40 -3.90 -3.52
N THR A 38 -12.36 -4.25 -2.76
CA THR A 38 -12.15 -5.60 -2.24
C THR A 38 -12.97 -5.82 -0.97
N PRO A 39 -13.81 -6.87 -0.88
CA PRO A 39 -14.43 -7.27 0.38
C PRO A 39 -13.37 -7.67 1.41
N HIS A 40 -13.52 -7.22 2.65
CA HIS A 40 -12.54 -7.45 3.71
C HIS A 40 -13.21 -7.51 5.09
N LYS A 41 -12.51 -8.15 6.04
CA LYS A 41 -12.93 -8.20 7.45
C LYS A 41 -12.88 -6.81 8.09
N PRO A 42 -13.76 -6.53 9.07
CA PRO A 42 -13.67 -5.31 9.86
C PRO A 42 -12.29 -5.13 10.52
N GLY A 43 -11.77 -3.90 10.48
CA GLY A 43 -10.51 -3.52 11.12
C GLY A 43 -9.26 -3.72 10.25
N ILE A 44 -9.38 -4.38 9.09
CA ILE A 44 -8.33 -4.44 8.07
C ILE A 44 -8.40 -3.16 7.21
N GLU A 45 -7.25 -2.67 6.75
CA GLU A 45 -7.14 -1.44 5.96
C GLU A 45 -6.51 -1.71 4.57
N PRO A 46 -7.18 -2.44 3.66
CA PRO A 46 -6.56 -2.88 2.39
C PRO A 46 -5.99 -1.71 1.58
N VAL A 47 -6.68 -0.57 1.57
CA VAL A 47 -6.25 0.62 0.82
C VAL A 47 -4.92 1.15 1.34
N LEU A 48 -4.74 1.32 2.65
CA LEU A 48 -3.49 1.80 3.25
C LEU A 48 -2.35 0.80 3.09
N MET A 49 -2.68 -0.49 3.22
CA MET A 49 -1.73 -1.59 3.05
C MET A 49 -1.17 -1.60 1.63
N GLU A 50 -2.04 -1.61 0.61
CA GLU A 50 -1.63 -1.69 -0.79
C GLU A 50 -0.97 -0.40 -1.28
N LEU A 51 -1.41 0.76 -0.78
CA LEU A 51 -0.79 2.05 -1.08
C LEU A 51 0.70 2.06 -0.74
N THR A 52 1.08 1.51 0.42
CA THR A 52 2.47 1.54 0.87
C THR A 52 3.25 0.30 0.44
N GLU A 53 2.67 -0.90 0.46
CA GLU A 53 3.35 -2.10 -0.02
C GLU A 53 3.73 -2.02 -1.50
N ASN A 54 2.84 -1.47 -2.33
CA ASN A 54 3.04 -1.38 -3.77
C ASN A 54 3.42 0.04 -4.22
N LEU A 55 3.86 0.92 -3.32
CA LEU A 55 4.15 2.32 -3.63
C LEU A 55 5.06 2.51 -4.85
N PHE A 56 6.05 1.62 -5.02
CA PHE A 56 6.96 1.61 -6.16
C PHE A 56 6.28 1.33 -7.52
N TRP A 57 5.15 0.62 -7.52
CA TRP A 57 4.45 0.15 -8.72
C TRP A 57 3.23 0.98 -9.10
N ILE A 58 2.56 1.57 -8.09
CA ILE A 58 1.36 2.36 -8.30
C ILE A 58 1.70 3.72 -8.90
N TYR A 59 0.68 4.46 -9.32
CA TYR A 59 0.88 5.82 -9.79
C TYR A 59 1.29 6.74 -8.63
N THR A 60 2.46 7.38 -8.73
CA THR A 60 2.94 8.39 -7.79
C THR A 60 2.78 9.79 -8.41
N PRO A 61 1.61 10.44 -8.23
CA PRO A 61 1.38 11.76 -8.77
C PRO A 61 2.30 12.81 -8.15
N ASP A 62 2.72 13.78 -8.95
CA ASP A 62 3.39 14.99 -8.44
C ASP A 62 2.34 15.91 -7.80
N ILE A 63 2.16 15.78 -6.48
CA ILE A 63 1.22 16.56 -5.67
C ILE A 63 2.03 17.49 -4.76
N ASP A 64 1.69 18.78 -4.75
CA ASP A 64 2.36 19.78 -3.90
C ASP A 64 2.35 19.34 -2.42
N GLY A 65 3.53 19.40 -1.79
CA GLY A 65 3.75 18.98 -0.41
C GLY A 65 3.72 17.47 -0.15
N ILE A 66 3.60 16.61 -1.18
CA ILE A 66 3.77 15.16 -1.04
C ILE A 66 5.17 14.75 -1.49
N GLU A 67 5.85 13.93 -0.68
CA GLU A 67 7.15 13.34 -1.03
C GLU A 67 7.07 11.82 -0.90
N TYR A 68 7.68 11.12 -1.85
CA TYR A 68 7.80 9.66 -1.87
C TYR A 68 9.24 9.26 -1.61
N ASP A 69 9.42 8.34 -0.67
CA ASP A 69 10.72 7.74 -0.36
C ASP A 69 10.63 6.23 -0.57
N PHE A 70 11.70 5.67 -1.14
CA PHE A 70 11.83 4.25 -1.49
C PHE A 70 13.10 3.63 -0.89
N ASP A 71 13.92 4.40 -0.16
CA ASP A 71 15.13 3.89 0.48
C ASP A 71 14.83 3.36 1.90
N GLY A 72 15.20 2.12 2.17
CA GLY A 72 14.94 1.45 3.46
C GLY A 72 13.46 1.09 3.76
N GLY A 73 12.51 1.60 2.97
CA GLY A 73 11.08 1.31 3.01
C GLY A 73 10.31 2.17 2.01
N ASN A 74 9.05 1.83 1.75
CA ASN A 74 8.15 2.66 0.93
C ASN A 74 7.42 3.65 1.83
N ALA A 75 7.68 4.94 1.70
CA ALA A 75 7.09 5.98 2.54
C ALA A 75 6.46 7.12 1.75
N ILE A 76 5.40 7.68 2.31
CA ILE A 76 4.71 8.88 1.84
C ILE A 76 4.77 9.91 2.96
N TYR A 77 5.37 11.06 2.69
CA TYR A 77 5.41 12.21 3.58
C TYR A 77 4.43 13.28 3.10
N ASN A 78 3.76 13.97 4.02
CA ASN A 78 2.87 15.08 3.69
C ASN A 78 3.23 16.34 4.47
N TYR A 79 3.93 17.25 3.79
CA TYR A 79 4.40 18.52 4.33
C TYR A 79 3.27 19.54 4.55
N ASN A 80 2.11 19.36 3.89
CA ASN A 80 0.94 20.23 4.09
C ASN A 80 0.32 20.09 5.49
N TYR A 81 0.61 19.00 6.20
CA TYR A 81 0.16 18.74 7.57
C TYR A 81 1.30 18.82 8.59
N GLN A 82 2.42 19.45 8.26
CA GLN A 82 3.54 19.58 9.19
C GLN A 82 3.15 20.45 10.41
N LYS A 83 3.43 19.93 11.61
CA LYS A 83 3.42 20.69 12.86
C LYS A 83 4.77 20.59 13.56
N LYS A 84 4.89 19.74 14.60
CA LYS A 84 6.17 19.46 15.27
C LYS A 84 7.08 18.61 14.40
N THR A 85 6.50 17.75 13.55
CA THR A 85 7.19 16.96 12.52
C THR A 85 6.29 16.84 11.29
N THR A 86 6.87 16.43 10.17
CA THR A 86 6.12 16.04 8.97
C THR A 86 5.46 14.68 9.23
N PRO A 87 4.13 14.55 9.08
CA PRO A 87 3.49 13.26 9.17
C PRO A 87 3.81 12.40 7.95
N TRP A 88 3.91 11.09 8.18
CA TRP A 88 4.25 10.13 7.14
C TRP A 88 3.71 8.75 7.44
N LEU A 89 3.39 8.01 6.38
CA LEU A 89 3.04 6.60 6.44
C LEU A 89 4.08 5.81 5.65
N ALA A 90 4.58 4.71 6.21
CA ALA A 90 5.54 3.87 5.53
C ALA A 90 5.34 2.38 5.78
N TYR A 91 5.79 1.57 4.82
CA TYR A 91 5.94 0.12 4.92
C TYR A 91 7.41 -0.26 4.83
N PHE A 92 7.92 -0.93 5.86
CA PHE A 92 9.33 -1.32 5.96
C PHE A 92 9.54 -2.79 5.61
N SER A 93 10.78 -3.15 5.26
CA SER A 93 11.19 -4.50 4.85
C SER A 93 10.90 -5.62 5.85
N ASN A 94 10.65 -5.28 7.12
CA ASN A 94 10.22 -6.23 8.15
C ASN A 94 8.70 -6.49 8.17
N GLN A 95 7.99 -6.14 7.09
CA GLN A 95 6.55 -6.33 6.91
C GLN A 95 5.69 -5.62 7.96
N ARG A 96 6.14 -4.43 8.40
CA ARG A 96 5.42 -3.62 9.37
C ARG A 96 5.17 -2.23 8.83
N TYR A 97 3.97 -1.73 9.07
CA TYR A 97 3.63 -0.35 8.78
C TYR A 97 4.00 0.52 9.96
N LYS A 98 4.41 1.75 9.65
CA LYS A 98 4.59 2.78 10.67
C LYS A 98 3.96 4.08 10.21
N TYR A 99 3.40 4.79 11.16
CA TYR A 99 2.91 6.14 10.98
C TYR A 99 3.63 7.07 11.95
N GLY A 100 4.28 8.10 11.43
CA GLY A 100 4.74 9.25 12.22
C GLY A 100 3.67 10.33 12.16
N SER A 101 3.11 10.72 13.30
CA SER A 101 2.14 11.81 13.38
C SER A 101 2.83 13.18 13.38
N GLU A 102 2.09 14.23 13.04
CA GLU A 102 2.52 15.63 13.11
C GLU A 102 2.91 16.09 14.54
N ASN A 103 2.56 15.32 15.57
CA ASN A 103 2.76 15.61 16.99
C ASN A 103 3.89 14.81 17.66
N LEU A 104 4.82 14.22 16.89
CA LEU A 104 5.95 13.41 17.38
C LEU A 104 5.56 12.06 18.02
N VAL A 105 4.36 11.56 17.77
CA VAL A 105 3.96 10.20 18.14
C VAL A 105 4.15 9.26 16.96
N PHE A 106 4.82 8.13 17.20
CA PHE A 106 5.05 7.07 16.22
C PHE A 106 4.19 5.86 16.57
N TYR A 107 3.46 5.38 15.58
CA TYR A 107 2.61 4.19 15.67
C TYR A 107 3.20 3.09 14.81
N SER A 108 3.17 1.86 15.32
CA SER A 108 3.58 0.67 14.58
C SER A 108 2.40 -0.26 14.42
N PHE A 109 2.21 -0.78 13.23
CA PHE A 109 1.15 -1.73 12.91
C PHE A 109 1.75 -3.06 12.45
N ASP A 110 1.03 -4.14 12.71
CA ASP A 110 1.39 -5.47 12.22
C ASP A 110 1.01 -5.65 10.73
N GLU A 111 1.25 -6.84 10.19
CA GLU A 111 0.97 -7.20 8.79
C GLU A 111 -0.52 -7.13 8.40
N HIS A 112 -1.43 -6.99 9.38
CA HIS A 112 -2.87 -6.82 9.18
C HIS A 112 -3.34 -5.39 9.48
N PHE A 113 -2.38 -4.45 9.58
CA PHE A 113 -2.62 -3.05 9.93
C PHE A 113 -3.25 -2.83 11.32
N ARG A 114 -3.03 -3.77 12.26
CA ARG A 114 -3.49 -3.63 13.66
C ARG A 114 -2.43 -2.97 14.51
N LEU A 115 -2.83 -2.05 15.39
CA LEU A 115 -1.90 -1.34 16.26
C LEU A 115 -1.13 -2.33 17.13
N SER A 116 0.20 -2.29 17.02
CA SER A 116 1.12 -3.17 17.76
C SER A 116 2.00 -2.41 18.75
N GLY A 117 2.08 -1.08 18.61
CA GLY A 117 2.79 -0.22 19.55
C GLY A 117 2.63 1.25 19.21
N ALA A 118 2.78 2.09 20.23
CA ALA A 118 2.80 3.54 20.12
C ALA A 118 3.93 4.10 21.00
N ARG A 119 4.60 5.15 20.49
CA ARG A 119 5.70 5.80 21.19
C ARG A 119 5.66 7.30 20.91
N ASP A 120 5.54 8.08 21.97
CA ASP A 120 5.77 9.50 21.94
C ASP A 120 7.28 9.77 22.03
N LYS A 121 7.80 10.68 21.21
CA LYS A 121 9.23 11.01 21.21
C LYS A 121 9.70 11.68 22.51
N GLU A 122 8.82 12.44 23.16
CA GLU A 122 9.07 13.19 24.38
C GLU A 122 8.71 12.36 25.64
N LEU A 123 7.57 11.66 25.62
CA LEU A 123 7.05 10.91 26.78
C LEU A 123 7.46 9.42 26.82
N GLY A 124 7.96 8.88 25.71
CA GLY A 124 8.39 7.49 25.62
C GLY A 124 7.27 6.54 25.17
N LYS A 125 7.31 5.29 25.65
CA LYS A 125 6.37 4.24 25.22
C LYS A 125 4.97 4.58 25.76
N LEU A 126 3.97 4.56 24.88
CA LEU A 126 2.57 4.72 25.25
C LEU A 126 1.92 3.35 25.48
N ASP A 127 0.89 3.32 26.31
CA ASP A 127 0.04 2.15 26.47
C ASP A 127 -0.93 2.05 25.27
N PRO A 128 -0.86 0.98 24.45
CA PRO A 128 -1.77 0.80 23.32
C PRO A 128 -3.25 0.87 23.68
N GLU A 129 -3.64 0.50 24.90
CA GLU A 129 -5.05 0.55 25.35
C GLU A 129 -5.57 1.98 25.49
N THR A 130 -4.67 2.96 25.65
CA THR A 130 -5.02 4.39 25.75
C THR A 130 -5.08 5.10 24.40
N VAL A 131 -4.70 4.42 23.31
CA VAL A 131 -4.68 4.99 21.97
C VAL A 131 -6.06 4.85 21.33
N ASP A 132 -6.64 5.97 20.91
CA ASP A 132 -7.79 5.96 20.00
C ASP A 132 -7.32 5.55 18.60
N VAL A 133 -7.37 4.24 18.33
CA VAL A 133 -6.90 3.64 17.07
C VAL A 133 -7.66 4.19 15.87
N GLU A 134 -8.96 4.48 16.03
CA GLU A 134 -9.78 5.00 14.94
C GLU A 134 -9.44 6.44 14.60
N GLU A 135 -9.10 7.27 15.58
CA GLU A 135 -8.55 8.61 15.32
C GLU A 135 -7.20 8.52 14.61
N VAL A 136 -6.29 7.64 15.04
CA VAL A 136 -5.00 7.46 14.36
C VAL A 136 -5.19 7.03 12.90
N LYS A 137 -6.13 6.11 12.63
CA LYS A 137 -6.47 5.72 11.25
C LYS A 137 -7.02 6.89 10.44
N ARG A 138 -7.92 7.71 11.01
CA ARG A 138 -8.41 8.94 10.36
C ARG A 138 -7.27 9.90 10.03
N GLU A 139 -6.31 10.08 10.94
CA GLU A 139 -5.13 10.90 10.68
C GLU A 139 -4.25 10.34 9.56
N ILE A 140 -4.04 9.01 9.53
CA ILE A 140 -3.30 8.34 8.47
C ILE A 140 -4.00 8.58 7.13
N TYR A 141 -5.31 8.32 7.03
CA TYR A 141 -6.08 8.58 5.82
C TYR A 141 -5.95 10.03 5.41
N ARG A 142 -6.16 11.01 6.30
CA ARG A 142 -5.97 12.44 5.97
C ARG A 142 -4.59 12.73 5.37
N THR A 143 -3.54 12.10 5.90
CA THR A 143 -2.16 12.28 5.46
C THR A 143 -1.95 11.78 4.03
N VAL A 144 -2.51 10.62 3.68
CA VAL A 144 -2.24 9.97 2.37
C VAL A 144 -3.41 10.04 1.38
N GLN A 145 -4.55 10.62 1.77
CA GLN A 145 -5.76 10.70 0.95
C GLN A 145 -5.51 11.32 -0.43
N PRO A 146 -4.71 12.40 -0.59
CA PRO A 146 -4.46 12.96 -1.91
C PRO A 146 -3.83 11.95 -2.89
N VAL A 147 -3.01 11.02 -2.39
CA VAL A 147 -2.40 9.97 -3.21
C VAL A 147 -3.40 8.88 -3.55
N ILE A 148 -4.27 8.50 -2.60
CA ILE A 148 -5.35 7.53 -2.80
C ILE A 148 -6.35 8.04 -3.85
N ASP A 149 -6.77 9.30 -3.73
CA ASP A 149 -7.76 9.93 -4.62
C ASP A 149 -7.25 10.06 -6.06
N ALA A 150 -5.93 10.12 -6.24
CA ALA A 150 -5.30 10.16 -7.56
C ALA A 150 -5.17 8.78 -8.23
N GLN A 151 -5.44 7.68 -7.50
CA GLN A 151 -5.37 6.34 -8.09
C GLN A 151 -6.55 6.10 -9.03
N TYR A 152 -6.24 5.63 -10.24
CA TYR A 152 -7.23 5.38 -11.27
C TYR A 152 -7.41 3.88 -11.53
N GLY A 153 -8.49 3.52 -12.19
CA GLY A 153 -8.79 2.14 -12.54
C GLY A 153 -8.05 1.62 -13.79
N PRO A 154 -7.84 0.30 -13.90
CA PRO A 154 -7.20 -0.32 -15.04
C PRO A 154 -8.08 -0.35 -16.29
N LEU A 155 -7.46 -0.34 -17.47
CA LEU A 155 -8.15 -0.58 -18.75
C LEU A 155 -8.77 -1.99 -18.81
N ILE A 156 -8.04 -2.98 -18.32
CA ILE A 156 -8.51 -4.37 -18.18
C ILE A 156 -8.64 -4.63 -16.68
N ASN A 157 -9.88 -4.67 -16.20
CA ASN A 157 -10.19 -4.89 -14.80
C ASN A 157 -10.07 -6.39 -14.44
N LEU A 158 -9.17 -6.68 -13.51
CA LEU A 158 -8.86 -8.02 -12.97
C LEU A 158 -9.29 -8.15 -11.51
N GLN A 159 -10.31 -7.41 -11.04
CA GLN A 159 -10.78 -7.42 -9.64
C GLN A 159 -11.01 -8.83 -9.13
N TRP A 160 -11.67 -9.68 -9.90
CA TRP A 160 -11.94 -11.07 -9.50
C TRP A 160 -10.65 -11.85 -9.19
N LEU A 161 -9.58 -11.60 -9.95
CA LEU A 161 -8.29 -12.26 -9.76
C LEU A 161 -7.57 -11.65 -8.56
N TYR A 162 -7.63 -10.33 -8.43
CA TYR A 162 -7.08 -9.61 -7.29
C TYR A 162 -7.71 -10.11 -5.97
N ASP A 163 -9.04 -10.19 -5.91
CA ASP A 163 -9.79 -10.68 -4.74
C ASP A 163 -9.41 -12.13 -4.42
N TRP A 164 -9.22 -12.96 -5.44
CA TRP A 164 -8.82 -14.36 -5.26
C TRP A 164 -7.42 -14.49 -4.69
N VAL A 165 -6.44 -13.76 -5.23
CA VAL A 165 -5.04 -13.80 -4.77
C VAL A 165 -4.89 -13.21 -3.37
N ASN A 166 -5.67 -12.18 -3.03
CA ASN A 166 -5.59 -11.49 -1.73
C ASN A 166 -6.63 -11.95 -0.72
N LYS A 167 -7.35 -13.05 -1.00
CA LYS A 167 -8.44 -13.54 -0.15
C LYS A 167 -7.99 -13.73 1.30
N ASP A 168 -6.89 -14.45 1.53
CA ASP A 168 -6.41 -14.75 2.88
C ASP A 168 -5.77 -13.53 3.56
N LYS A 169 -5.33 -12.54 2.77
CA LYS A 169 -4.75 -11.29 3.28
C LYS A 169 -5.81 -10.38 3.91
N PHE A 170 -7.01 -10.33 3.31
CA PHE A 170 -8.05 -9.39 3.70
C PHE A 170 -9.32 -10.04 4.33
N ASN A 171 -9.48 -11.36 4.22
CA ASN A 171 -10.66 -12.10 4.72
C ASN A 171 -10.32 -13.24 5.67
#